data_AF-A0A7W0ZIQ5-F1
#
_entry.id   AF-A0A7W0ZIQ5-F1
#
_cell.length_a   1.000
_cell.length_b   1.000
_cell.length_c   1.000
_cell.angle_alpha   90.00
_cell.angle_beta   90.00
_cell.angle_gamma   90.00
#
_symmetry.space_group_name_H-M   'P 1'
#
loop_
_entity.id
_entity.type
_entity.pdbx_description
1 polymer ?
#
loop_
_entity_poly.entity_id
_entity_poly.type
_entity_poly.pdbx_seq_one_letter_code
_entity_poly.pdbx_strand_id
1 'polypeptide(L)'
;MDTEKPNQPRTADPGTAEGGFPEPPADSDDLPDRDRDPHHALNNPVGEPDPTEWPDPYEKREDPRDPPDPDGQPFGEEPHAPTGSISTSEPHPSQDLEARDRATPPERDNLDD
;
A
#
# COMPACT_ATOMS: atom_id res chain seq x y z
N MET A 1 -12.69 -46.40 -12.31
CA MET A 1 -12.41 -45.02 -12.75
C MET A 1 -11.84 -44.37 -11.51
N ASP A 2 -10.53 -44.50 -11.34
CA ASP A 2 -9.84 -44.25 -10.09
C ASP A 2 -8.93 -43.04 -10.31
N THR A 3 -9.26 -41.96 -9.61
CA THR A 3 -8.62 -40.66 -9.76
C THR A 3 -7.22 -40.70 -9.14
N GLU A 4 -6.20 -40.60 -9.98
CA GLU A 4 -4.80 -40.48 -9.61
C GLU A 4 -4.59 -39.18 -8.81
N LYS A 5 -4.13 -39.30 -7.56
CA LYS A 5 -3.72 -38.14 -6.73
C LYS A 5 -2.28 -37.75 -7.09
N PRO A 6 -1.97 -36.46 -7.28
CA PRO A 6 -0.63 -36.03 -7.70
C PRO A 6 0.42 -36.36 -6.63
N ASN A 7 1.54 -36.91 -7.11
CA ASN A 7 2.74 -37.26 -6.37
C ASN A 7 3.37 -36.00 -5.73
N GLN A 8 3.11 -35.76 -4.45
CA GLN A 8 3.79 -34.74 -3.67
C GLN A 8 5.24 -35.22 -3.37
N PRO A 9 6.27 -34.38 -3.56
CA PRO A 9 7.61 -34.74 -3.15
C PRO A 9 7.66 -34.96 -1.64
N ARG A 10 8.40 -35.99 -1.19
CA ARG A 10 8.61 -36.24 0.24
C ARG A 10 9.31 -35.05 0.86
N THR A 11 8.69 -34.43 1.86
CA THR A 11 9.39 -33.52 2.76
C THR A 11 10.30 -34.35 3.66
N ALA A 12 11.55 -33.92 3.86
CA ALA A 12 12.50 -34.60 4.74
C ALA A 12 11.96 -34.67 6.18
N ASP A 13 12.38 -35.70 6.91
CA ASP A 13 12.01 -35.87 8.32
C ASP A 13 12.51 -34.67 9.16
N PRO A 14 11.73 -34.22 10.17
CA PRO A 14 12.09 -33.07 10.98
C PRO A 14 13.47 -33.29 11.63
N GLY A 15 14.42 -32.40 11.32
CA GLY A 15 15.81 -32.47 11.80
C GLY A 15 16.83 -32.97 10.76
N THR A 16 16.41 -33.38 9.56
CA THR A 16 17.34 -33.75 8.48
C THR A 16 17.46 -32.62 7.47
N ALA A 17 18.60 -31.92 7.46
CA ALA A 17 18.91 -30.91 6.46
C ALA A 17 19.36 -31.57 5.14
N GLU A 18 18.45 -31.73 4.19
CA GLU A 18 18.76 -32.24 2.85
C GLU A 18 19.28 -31.09 1.97
N GLY A 19 20.56 -30.74 2.15
CA GLY A 19 21.29 -29.84 1.26
C GLY A 19 21.41 -28.38 1.74
N GLY A 20 22.37 -28.14 2.62
CA GLY A 20 22.81 -26.81 3.07
C GLY A 20 23.96 -26.97 4.05
N PHE A 21 24.92 -26.02 4.06
CA PHE A 21 26.07 -25.99 4.97
C PHE A 21 25.60 -26.30 6.41
N PRO A 22 26.21 -27.26 7.14
CA PRO A 22 25.70 -27.65 8.44
C PRO A 22 25.74 -26.45 9.39
N GLU A 23 24.58 -26.05 9.89
CA GLU A 23 24.52 -25.10 10.99
C GLU A 23 25.07 -25.83 12.23
N PRO A 24 26.06 -25.26 12.94
CA PRO A 24 26.53 -25.87 14.18
C PRO A 24 25.37 -25.97 15.17
N PRO A 25 25.38 -26.95 16.09
CA PRO A 25 24.35 -27.03 17.13
C PRO A 25 24.26 -25.69 17.84
N ALA A 26 23.05 -25.14 17.96
CA ALA A 26 22.82 -23.96 18.76
C ALA A 26 23.00 -24.34 20.23
N ASP A 27 24.24 -24.26 20.73
CA ASP A 27 24.52 -24.17 22.16
C ASP A 27 23.87 -22.88 22.65
N SER A 28 22.63 -23.02 23.11
CA SER A 28 21.76 -21.91 23.52
C SER A 28 22.13 -21.38 24.91
N ASP A 29 23.09 -22.02 25.58
CA ASP A 29 23.45 -21.78 26.98
C ASP A 29 24.63 -20.79 27.17
N ASP A 30 25.32 -20.39 26.09
CA ASP A 30 26.48 -19.46 26.16
C ASP A 30 26.47 -18.40 25.05
N LEU A 31 25.28 -17.94 24.65
CA LEU A 31 25.19 -16.68 23.92
C LEU A 31 25.25 -15.54 24.94
N PRO A 32 26.25 -14.64 24.90
CA PRO A 32 26.15 -13.40 25.66
C PRO A 32 24.88 -12.71 25.22
N ASP A 33 24.05 -12.31 26.19
CA ASP A 33 22.80 -11.56 26.05
C ASP A 33 22.91 -10.58 24.86
N ARG A 34 22.54 -11.04 23.65
CA ARG A 34 22.71 -10.26 22.41
C ARG A 34 21.72 -9.10 22.36
N ASP A 35 20.84 -9.04 23.37
CA ASP A 35 19.65 -8.20 23.44
C ASP A 35 19.84 -7.00 24.38
N ARG A 36 21.07 -6.56 24.64
CA ARG A 36 21.32 -5.22 25.18
C ARG A 36 22.30 -4.44 24.30
N ASP A 37 21.89 -4.24 23.05
CA ASP A 37 22.44 -3.13 22.28
C ASP A 37 22.39 -1.83 23.13
N PRO A 38 23.40 -0.95 23.13
CA PRO A 38 23.39 0.29 23.90
C PRO A 38 22.14 1.15 23.67
N HIS A 39 21.54 1.06 22.49
CA HIS A 39 20.32 1.76 22.12
C HIS A 39 19.06 1.08 22.64
N HIS A 40 19.14 -0.17 23.11
CA HIS A 40 18.02 -0.88 23.72
C HIS A 40 17.56 -0.22 25.03
N ALA A 41 18.46 0.46 25.76
CA ALA A 41 18.14 1.25 26.94
C ALA A 41 17.45 2.60 26.64
N LEU A 42 17.51 3.06 25.38
CA LEU A 42 16.81 4.27 24.91
C LEU A 42 15.43 3.96 24.35
N ASN A 43 15.12 2.68 24.15
CA ASN A 43 13.80 2.25 23.70
C ASN A 43 12.83 2.28 24.87
N ASN A 44 12.01 3.33 24.94
CA ASN A 44 10.86 3.42 25.83
C ASN A 44 9.61 3.11 25.00
N PRO A 45 9.25 1.83 24.77
CA PRO A 45 8.04 1.51 24.05
C PRO A 45 6.85 2.10 24.80
N VAL A 46 6.05 2.86 24.07
CA VAL A 46 4.71 3.24 24.55
C VAL A 46 3.90 1.96 24.77
N GLY A 47 2.99 1.99 25.75
CA GLY A 47 2.11 0.87 26.05
C GLY A 47 1.12 0.60 24.91
N GLU A 48 -0.02 -0.01 25.24
CA GLU A 48 -1.09 -0.17 24.25
C GLU A 48 -1.51 1.20 23.69
N PRO A 49 -1.45 1.41 22.37
CA PRO A 49 -1.92 2.64 21.77
C PRO A 49 -3.42 2.80 22.05
N ASP A 50 -3.88 4.03 22.20
CA ASP A 50 -5.32 4.27 22.27
C ASP A 50 -5.94 3.80 20.94
N PRO A 51 -6.91 2.88 20.96
CA PRO A 51 -7.52 2.36 19.73
C PRO A 51 -8.22 3.46 18.91
N THR A 52 -8.49 4.62 19.53
CA THR A 52 -9.07 5.79 18.87
C THR A 52 -8.04 6.78 18.33
N GLU A 53 -6.75 6.63 18.67
CA GLU A 53 -5.66 7.45 18.12
C GLU A 53 -5.37 7.10 16.65
N TRP A 54 -5.56 5.82 16.30
CA TRP A 54 -5.42 5.30 14.95
C TRP A 54 -6.67 4.52 14.57
N PRO A 55 -7.82 5.21 14.40
CA PRO A 55 -9.06 4.54 14.04
C PRO A 55 -8.88 3.83 12.69
N ASP A 56 -9.46 2.65 12.53
CA ASP A 56 -9.35 1.90 11.29
C ASP A 56 -10.00 2.72 10.16
N PRO A 57 -9.28 3.04 9.06
CA PRO A 57 -9.85 3.77 7.94
C PRO A 57 -11.06 3.08 7.30
N TYR A 58 -11.23 1.78 7.53
CA TYR A 58 -12.31 0.97 6.96
C TYR A 58 -13.54 0.83 7.86
N GLU A 59 -13.45 1.15 9.15
CA GLU A 59 -14.58 1.05 10.09
C GLU A 59 -15.79 1.93 9.71
N LYS A 60 -15.53 3.06 9.02
CA LYS A 60 -16.56 4.03 8.61
C LYS A 60 -17.12 3.77 7.21
N ARG A 61 -16.60 2.78 6.49
CA ARG A 61 -17.07 2.50 5.13
C ARG A 61 -18.37 1.73 5.22
N GLU A 62 -19.26 2.04 4.28
CA GLU A 62 -20.44 1.23 4.03
C GLU A 62 -20.02 -0.21 3.70
N ASP A 63 -20.64 -1.19 4.35
CA ASP A 63 -20.41 -2.59 4.04
C ASP A 63 -20.88 -2.84 2.59
N PRO A 64 -19.99 -3.26 1.67
CA PRO A 64 -20.41 -3.57 0.31
C PRO A 64 -21.40 -4.74 0.21
N ARG A 65 -21.64 -5.47 1.30
CA ARG A 65 -22.68 -6.49 1.43
C ARG A 65 -24.00 -5.96 1.97
N ASP A 66 -24.00 -4.78 2.61
CA ASP A 66 -25.24 -4.16 3.02
C ASP A 66 -26.01 -3.72 1.76
N PRO A 67 -27.34 -3.94 1.75
CA PRO A 67 -28.16 -3.46 0.65
C PRO A 67 -28.08 -1.93 0.60
N PRO A 68 -28.05 -1.32 -0.59
CA PRO A 68 -28.05 0.13 -0.72
C PRO A 68 -29.28 0.69 0.00
N ASP A 69 -29.07 1.71 0.84
CA ASP A 69 -30.16 2.47 1.44
C ASP A 69 -31.04 3.03 0.31
N PRO A 70 -32.36 2.74 0.28
CA PRO A 70 -33.25 3.29 -0.74
C PRO A 70 -33.27 4.83 -0.76
N ASP A 71 -32.91 5.47 0.35
CA ASP A 71 -32.84 6.92 0.50
C ASP A 71 -31.38 7.47 0.44
N GLY A 72 -30.39 6.58 0.38
CA GLY A 72 -28.97 6.91 0.29
C GLY A 72 -28.62 7.35 -1.13
N GLN A 73 -28.65 8.65 -1.38
CA GLN A 73 -28.22 9.20 -2.67
C GLN A 73 -26.72 8.91 -2.88
N PRO A 74 -26.31 8.11 -3.88
CA PRO A 74 -24.91 7.70 -4.05
C PRO A 74 -24.00 8.85 -4.51
N PHE A 75 -24.60 9.99 -4.88
CA PHE A 75 -23.93 11.21 -5.26
C PHE A 75 -24.72 12.36 -4.63
N GLY A 76 -24.03 13.31 -3.98
CA GLY A 76 -24.68 14.41 -3.27
C GLY A 76 -25.58 15.27 -4.16
N GLU A 77 -26.34 16.17 -3.55
CA GLU A 77 -27.29 17.08 -4.25
C GLU A 77 -26.63 18.08 -5.21
N GLU A 78 -25.29 18.06 -5.37
CA GLU A 78 -24.63 18.94 -6.33
C GLU A 78 -25.06 18.56 -7.76
N PRO A 79 -25.63 19.50 -8.53
CA PRO A 79 -26.03 19.23 -9.89
C PRO A 79 -24.81 18.87 -10.73
N HIS A 80 -24.67 17.59 -11.08
CA HIS A 80 -23.69 17.17 -12.07
C HIS A 80 -24.05 17.75 -13.44
N ALA A 81 -23.02 17.98 -14.26
CA ALA A 81 -23.24 18.29 -15.66
C ALA A 81 -24.09 17.17 -16.31
N PRO A 82 -25.17 17.50 -17.04
CA PRO A 82 -26.02 16.49 -17.65
C PRO A 82 -25.23 15.59 -18.61
N THR A 83 -25.66 14.34 -18.76
CA THR A 83 -25.04 13.41 -19.70
C THR A 83 -25.06 14.01 -21.11
N GLY A 84 -23.87 14.15 -21.72
CA GLY A 84 -23.70 14.82 -23.02
C GLY A 84 -23.34 16.30 -22.93
N SER A 85 -23.13 16.86 -21.74
CA SER A 85 -22.53 18.18 -21.57
C SER A 85 -21.15 18.26 -22.23
N ILE A 86 -20.95 19.31 -23.03
CA ILE A 86 -19.65 19.69 -23.57
C ILE A 86 -19.00 20.72 -22.63
N SER A 87 -17.69 20.64 -22.48
CA SER A 87 -16.95 21.64 -21.69
C SER A 87 -17.05 23.01 -22.36
N THR A 88 -17.25 24.07 -21.57
CA THR A 88 -17.23 25.46 -22.03
C THR A 88 -15.86 26.10 -21.88
N SER A 89 -14.86 25.36 -21.42
CA SER A 89 -13.48 25.85 -21.37
C SER A 89 -12.95 26.06 -22.79
N GLU A 90 -12.20 27.14 -22.98
CA GLU A 90 -11.41 27.35 -24.20
C GLU A 90 -10.44 26.17 -24.40
N PRO A 91 -10.08 25.82 -25.65
CA PRO A 91 -9.10 24.78 -25.91
C PRO A 91 -7.79 25.09 -25.19
N HIS A 92 -7.07 24.06 -24.73
CA HIS A 92 -5.74 24.26 -24.18
C HIS A 92 -4.86 24.98 -25.23
N PRO A 93 -4.00 25.95 -24.87
CA PRO A 93 -3.21 26.72 -25.85
C PRO A 93 -2.36 25.88 -26.81
N SER A 94 -2.04 24.63 -26.46
CA SER A 94 -1.36 23.68 -27.36
C SER A 94 -2.24 23.15 -28.50
N GLN A 95 -3.56 23.19 -28.34
CA GLN A 95 -4.55 22.78 -29.33
C GLN A 95 -5.05 23.97 -30.17
N ASP A 96 -4.83 25.20 -29.70
CA ASP A 96 -5.14 26.42 -30.43
C ASP A 96 -3.98 26.81 -31.37
N LEU A 97 -4.28 26.89 -32.66
CA LEU A 97 -3.31 27.26 -33.70
C LEU A 97 -2.84 28.71 -33.56
N GLU A 98 -3.67 29.61 -33.02
CA GLU A 98 -3.37 31.03 -32.84
C GLU A 98 -2.60 31.30 -31.54
N ALA A 99 -2.70 30.41 -30.53
CA ALA A 99 -2.06 30.57 -29.23
C ALA A 99 -0.78 29.75 -29.02
N ARG A 100 -0.22 29.15 -30.08
CA ARG A 100 0.98 28.29 -30.02
C ARG A 100 2.15 28.92 -29.26
N ASP A 101 2.35 30.24 -29.42
CA ASP A 101 3.44 30.97 -28.76
C ASP A 101 3.27 31.06 -27.23
N ARG A 102 2.05 30.90 -26.71
CA ARG A 102 1.74 30.89 -25.28
C ARG A 102 1.82 29.49 -24.66
N ALA A 103 1.79 28.44 -25.48
CA ALA A 103 1.69 27.05 -25.00
C ALA A 103 2.94 26.59 -24.23
N THR A 104 4.11 27.14 -24.55
CA THR A 104 5.38 26.79 -23.90
C THR A 104 5.80 27.93 -22.97
N PRO A 105 6.03 27.67 -21.67
CA PRO A 105 6.61 28.67 -20.79
C PRO A 105 8.06 28.98 -21.23
N PRO A 106 8.56 30.20 -20.95
CA PRO A 106 9.97 30.53 -21.23
C PRO A 106 10.89 29.57 -20.48
N GLU A 107 11.95 29.11 -21.16
CA GLU A 107 12.97 28.28 -20.56
C GLU A 107 13.68 29.06 -19.44
N ARG A 108 13.82 28.43 -18.28
CA ARG A 108 14.54 29.05 -17.15
C ARG A 108 16.03 28.92 -17.43
N ASP A 109 16.77 30.02 -17.26
CA ASP A 109 18.22 29.96 -17.27
C ASP A 109 18.70 29.02 -16.16
N ASN A 110 19.55 28.06 -16.51
CA ASN A 110 20.25 27.22 -15.54
C ASN A 110 21.29 28.10 -14.83
N LEU A 111 20.89 28.71 -13.73
CA LEU A 111 21.78 29.41 -12.83
C LEU A 111 22.55 28.37 -12.00
N ASP A 112 23.58 27.77 -12.61
CA ASP A 112 24.62 27.05 -11.86
C ASP A 112 25.85 27.96 -11.78
N ASP A 113 26.24 28.29 -10.54
CA ASP A 113 27.36 29.17 -10.13
C ASP A 113 28.74 28.50 -10.38
#